data_AF-A0A0S6UCD3-F1
#
_entry.id   AF-A0A0S6UCD3-F1
#
_cell.length_a   1.000
_cell.length_b   1.000
_cell.length_c   1.000
_cell.angle_alpha   90.00
_cell.angle_beta   90.00
_cell.angle_gamma   90.00
#
_symmetry.space_group_name_H-M   'P 1'
#
loop_
_entity.id
_entity.type
_entity.pdbx_description
1 polymer ?
#
loop_
_entity_poly.entity_id
_entity_poly.type
_entity_poly.pdbx_seq_one_letter_code
_entity_poly.pdbx_strand_id
1 'polypeptide(L)'
;MSEEVLTMKKTFLQKWRIIIILGLVLAAGGYFAGRTVQAGGPEPGSSQDPLVTKSYVDNYVESRSRELQGQIDNINKQIAALEAEIAGLEQRPVIKLTIGSKIARVGSSTKELPIAPYQAGQGGTTMVPFRFIGEALGAKVDYNANTNTVSYTTPAHSVILKIGAPAATIDGREVTLPMPATLVNGTTMVPLRVISQGLGAMVDWDQASLTITIRL
;
A
#
# COMPACT_ATOMS: atom_id res chain seq x y z
N MET A 1 -77.27 59.36 -36.56
CA MET A 1 -76.63 58.15 -37.12
C MET A 1 -77.58 57.00 -36.82
N SER A 2 -78.23 56.42 -37.84
CA SER A 2 -79.38 55.51 -37.69
C SER A 2 -79.02 54.17 -37.04
N GLU A 3 -79.99 53.52 -36.38
CA GLU A 3 -79.82 52.21 -35.71
C GLU A 3 -79.28 51.11 -36.65
N GLU A 4 -79.48 51.24 -37.96
CA GLU A 4 -78.92 50.37 -38.99
C GLU A 4 -77.37 50.39 -39.02
N VAL A 5 -76.74 51.54 -38.78
CA VAL A 5 -75.26 51.63 -38.75
C VAL A 5 -74.69 50.92 -37.53
N LEU A 6 -75.41 50.96 -36.40
CA LEU A 6 -74.99 50.34 -35.15
C LEU A 6 -75.12 48.81 -35.22
N THR A 7 -76.20 48.31 -35.82
CA THR A 7 -76.40 46.87 -36.06
C THR A 7 -75.36 46.32 -37.05
N MET A 8 -75.08 47.04 -38.14
CA MET A 8 -74.03 46.67 -39.11
C MET A 8 -72.65 46.53 -38.46
N LYS A 9 -72.24 47.51 -37.63
CA LYS A 9 -70.96 47.47 -36.90
C LYS A 9 -70.89 46.28 -35.93
N LYS A 10 -72.00 45.95 -35.26
CA LYS A 10 -72.07 44.83 -34.31
C LYS A 10 -71.93 43.48 -35.02
N THR A 11 -72.60 43.30 -36.17
CA THR A 11 -72.44 42.10 -37.01
C THR A 11 -71.05 41.99 -37.64
N PHE A 12 -70.46 43.11 -38.05
CA PHE A 12 -69.09 43.14 -38.60
C PHE A 12 -68.05 42.73 -37.56
N LEU A 13 -68.15 43.29 -36.35
CA LEU A 13 -67.27 42.93 -35.22
C LEU A 13 -67.45 41.48 -34.80
N GLN A 14 -68.66 40.92 -34.85
CA GLN A 14 -68.88 39.52 -34.49
C GLN A 14 -68.29 38.54 -35.52
N LYS A 15 -68.41 38.82 -36.83
CA LYS A 15 -67.79 38.01 -37.89
C LYS A 15 -66.25 38.02 -37.80
N TRP A 16 -65.66 39.17 -37.51
CA TRP A 16 -64.20 39.28 -37.32
C TRP A 16 -63.68 38.49 -36.12
N ARG A 17 -64.43 38.44 -35.01
CA ARG A 17 -64.07 37.63 -33.85
C ARG A 17 -64.02 36.14 -34.17
N ILE A 18 -64.95 35.64 -35.00
CA ILE A 18 -64.97 34.23 -35.42
C ILE A 18 -63.75 33.88 -36.29
N ILE A 19 -63.37 34.77 -37.22
CA ILE A 19 -62.20 34.58 -38.09
C ILE A 19 -60.90 34.54 -37.27
N ILE A 20 -60.76 35.43 -36.28
CA ILE A 20 -59.59 35.47 -35.39
C ILE A 20 -59.49 34.19 -34.55
N ILE A 21 -60.62 33.69 -34.02
CA ILE A 21 -60.65 32.44 -33.23
C ILE A 21 -60.29 31.23 -34.10
N LEU A 22 -60.81 31.15 -35.33
CA LEU A 22 -60.46 30.06 -36.27
C LEU A 22 -58.97 30.06 -36.64
N GLY A 23 -58.38 31.25 -36.85
CA GLY A 23 -56.94 31.38 -37.10
C GLY A 23 -56.09 30.90 -35.92
N LEU A 24 -56.49 31.21 -34.69
CA LEU A 24 -55.80 30.75 -33.47
C LEU A 24 -55.92 29.23 -33.27
N VAL A 25 -57.07 28.63 -33.60
CA VAL A 25 -57.26 27.16 -33.52
C VAL A 25 -56.42 26.42 -34.57
N LEU A 26 -56.32 26.94 -35.79
CA LEU A 26 -55.44 26.38 -36.83
C LEU A 26 -53.96 26.50 -36.45
N ALA A 27 -53.54 27.63 -35.88
CA ALA A 27 -52.18 27.82 -35.39
C ALA A 27 -51.83 26.85 -34.23
N ALA A 28 -52.77 26.64 -33.29
CA ALA A 28 -52.60 25.68 -32.21
C ALA A 28 -52.58 24.23 -32.73
N GLY A 29 -53.47 23.87 -33.66
CA GLY A 29 -53.50 22.54 -34.28
C GLY A 29 -52.21 22.21 -35.02
N GLY A 30 -51.65 23.17 -35.77
CA GLY A 30 -50.34 23.05 -36.41
C GLY A 30 -49.19 22.88 -35.40
N TYR A 31 -49.23 23.61 -34.29
CA TYR A 31 -48.24 23.50 -33.21
C TYR A 31 -48.23 22.11 -32.55
N PHE A 32 -49.39 21.49 -32.35
CA PHE A 32 -49.50 20.15 -31.76
C PHE A 32 -49.20 19.04 -32.77
N ALA A 33 -49.66 19.13 -34.02
CA ALA A 33 -49.36 18.16 -35.08
C ALA A 33 -47.86 18.11 -35.41
N GLY A 34 -47.15 19.25 -35.29
CA GLY A 34 -45.69 19.31 -35.45
C GLY A 34 -44.89 18.56 -34.38
N ARG A 35 -45.49 18.15 -33.26
CA ARG A 35 -44.80 17.41 -32.19
C ARG A 35 -44.85 15.88 -32.32
N THR A 36 -45.64 15.31 -33.23
CA THR A 36 -45.82 13.84 -33.33
C THR A 36 -45.16 13.17 -34.54
N VAL A 37 -44.27 13.87 -35.26
CA VAL A 37 -43.48 13.24 -36.32
C VAL A 37 -42.17 12.73 -35.72
N GLN A 38 -42.13 11.42 -35.42
CA GLN A 38 -40.90 10.75 -34.99
C GLN A 38 -40.13 10.27 -36.22
N ALA A 39 -39.09 11.00 -36.61
CA ALA A 39 -38.09 10.51 -37.56
C ALA A 39 -37.19 9.49 -36.86
N GLY A 40 -37.00 8.31 -37.47
CA GLY A 40 -36.04 7.31 -37.00
C GLY A 40 -34.65 7.94 -36.88
N GLY A 41 -33.99 7.73 -35.74
CA GLY A 41 -32.64 8.24 -35.53
C GLY A 41 -31.65 7.60 -36.50
N PRO A 42 -30.61 8.33 -36.92
CA PRO A 42 -29.64 7.84 -37.90
C PRO A 42 -28.80 6.67 -37.40
N GLU A 43 -28.42 5.77 -38.32
CA GLU A 43 -27.53 4.63 -38.05
C GLU A 43 -26.08 5.11 -37.81
N PRO A 44 -25.36 4.62 -36.78
CA PRO A 44 -23.98 5.03 -36.48
C PRO A 44 -23.03 4.81 -37.66
N GLY A 45 -22.33 5.86 -38.09
CA GLY A 45 -21.42 5.85 -39.25
C GLY A 45 -22.06 6.12 -40.62
N SER A 46 -23.38 6.39 -40.69
CA SER A 46 -24.07 6.79 -41.92
C SER A 46 -23.90 8.29 -42.25
N SER A 47 -24.21 8.71 -43.48
CA SER A 47 -24.19 10.13 -43.87
C SER A 47 -25.26 10.98 -43.16
N GLN A 48 -26.19 10.35 -42.43
CA GLN A 48 -27.19 11.01 -41.57
C GLN A 48 -26.83 10.97 -40.08
N ASP A 49 -25.73 10.32 -39.69
CA ASP A 49 -25.19 10.36 -38.32
C ASP A 49 -24.88 11.83 -37.97
N PRO A 50 -25.48 12.43 -36.93
CA PRO A 50 -25.17 13.79 -36.54
C PRO A 50 -23.70 13.78 -36.16
N LEU A 51 -22.88 14.32 -37.08
CA LEU A 51 -21.46 14.60 -36.91
C LEU A 51 -21.21 14.76 -35.42
N VAL A 52 -20.56 13.77 -34.80
CA VAL A 52 -20.27 13.82 -33.37
C VAL A 52 -19.72 15.22 -33.14
N THR A 53 -20.46 16.04 -32.39
CA THR A 53 -20.15 17.46 -32.36
C THR A 53 -18.71 17.56 -31.86
N LYS A 54 -17.91 18.43 -32.48
CA LYS A 54 -16.50 18.61 -32.08
C LYS A 54 -16.39 18.74 -30.55
N SER A 55 -17.37 19.42 -29.91
CA SER A 55 -17.49 19.51 -28.46
C SER A 55 -17.74 18.20 -27.70
N TYR A 56 -18.54 17.25 -28.22
CA TYR A 56 -18.72 15.94 -27.61
C TYR A 56 -17.43 15.11 -27.65
N VAL A 57 -16.74 15.09 -28.81
CA VAL A 57 -15.45 14.39 -28.95
C VAL A 57 -14.40 15.04 -28.05
N ASP A 58 -14.28 16.37 -28.09
CA ASP A 58 -13.33 17.12 -27.28
C ASP A 58 -13.57 16.86 -25.78
N ASN A 59 -14.83 16.93 -25.31
CA ASN A 59 -15.18 16.66 -23.91
C ASN A 59 -14.89 15.20 -23.51
N TYR A 60 -15.20 14.23 -24.37
CA TYR A 60 -14.97 12.81 -24.10
C TYR A 60 -13.47 12.51 -24.02
N VAL A 61 -12.69 12.99 -24.99
CA VAL A 61 -11.24 12.83 -25.05
C VAL A 61 -10.59 13.54 -23.86
N GLU A 62 -11.00 14.76 -23.51
CA GLU A 62 -10.48 15.47 -22.35
C GLU A 62 -10.81 14.76 -21.03
N SER A 63 -12.06 14.29 -20.86
CA SER A 63 -12.47 13.54 -19.68
C SER A 63 -11.60 12.30 -19.51
N ARG A 64 -11.43 11.53 -20.59
CA ARG A 64 -10.62 10.31 -20.56
C ARG A 64 -9.14 10.61 -20.36
N SER A 65 -8.63 11.68 -20.96
CA SER A 65 -7.24 12.12 -20.77
C SER A 65 -6.97 12.57 -19.34
N ARG A 66 -7.91 13.29 -18.69
CA ARG A 66 -7.79 13.68 -17.27
C ARG A 66 -7.84 12.46 -16.35
N GLU A 67 -8.73 11.52 -16.61
CA GLU A 67 -8.82 10.27 -15.84
C GLU A 67 -7.53 9.46 -15.97
N LEU A 68 -7.03 9.27 -17.19
CA LEU A 68 -5.77 8.57 -17.45
C LEU A 68 -4.59 9.31 -16.82
N GLN A 69 -4.56 10.64 -16.86
CA GLN A 69 -3.53 11.43 -16.19
C GLN A 69 -3.57 11.23 -14.67
N GLY A 70 -4.76 11.20 -14.07
CA GLY A 70 -4.93 10.90 -12.65
C GLY A 70 -4.47 9.48 -12.29
N GLN A 71 -4.69 8.51 -13.17
CA GLN A 71 -4.18 7.15 -13.01
C GLN A 71 -2.64 7.11 -13.08
N ILE A 72 -2.03 7.82 -14.05
CA ILE A 72 -0.56 7.95 -14.16
C ILE A 72 0.01 8.60 -12.90
N ASP A 73 -0.60 9.68 -12.41
CA ASP A 73 -0.13 10.37 -11.21
C ASP A 73 -0.21 9.47 -9.97
N ASN A 74 -1.27 8.67 -9.85
CA ASN A 74 -1.39 7.69 -8.77
C ASN A 74 -0.34 6.56 -8.90
N ILE A 75 -0.12 6.04 -10.11
CA ILE A 75 0.91 5.03 -10.36
C ILE A 75 2.29 5.58 -10.02
N ASN A 76 2.62 6.81 -10.43
CA ASN A 76 3.90 7.44 -10.12
C ASN A 76 4.11 7.62 -8.61
N LYS A 77 3.06 7.96 -7.86
CA LYS A 77 3.13 8.00 -6.39
C LYS A 77 3.39 6.62 -5.78
N GLN A 78 2.75 5.58 -6.31
CA GLN A 78 2.99 4.20 -5.86
C GLN A 78 4.41 3.75 -6.17
N ILE A 79 4.93 4.05 -7.38
CA ILE A 79 6.30 3.77 -7.78
C ILE A 79 7.28 4.45 -6.81
N ALA A 80 7.11 5.75 -6.56
CA ALA A 80 8.00 6.47 -5.64
C ALA A 80 7.97 5.90 -4.20
N ALA A 81 6.81 5.45 -3.73
CA ALA A 81 6.69 4.80 -2.43
C ALA A 81 7.40 3.44 -2.38
N LEU A 82 7.26 2.63 -3.43
CA LEU A 82 7.95 1.34 -3.57
C LEU A 82 9.47 1.52 -3.72
N GLU A 83 9.92 2.52 -4.48
CA GLU A 83 11.34 2.86 -4.61
C GLU A 83 11.95 3.27 -3.27
N ALA A 84 11.23 4.04 -2.46
CA ALA A 84 11.65 4.38 -1.10
C ALA A 84 11.73 3.14 -0.19
N GLU A 85 10.78 2.21 -0.33
CA GLU A 85 10.79 0.95 0.41
C GLU A 85 11.98 0.06 0.00
N ILE A 86 12.21 -0.13 -1.30
CA ILE A 86 13.33 -0.91 -1.86
C ILE A 86 14.67 -0.30 -1.44
N ALA A 87 14.83 1.03 -1.51
CA ALA A 87 16.03 1.71 -1.04
C ALA A 87 16.30 1.46 0.45
N GLY A 88 15.25 1.33 1.27
CA GLY A 88 15.36 0.92 2.67
C GLY A 88 15.75 -0.55 2.85
N LEU A 89 15.35 -1.44 1.95
CA LEU A 89 15.70 -2.86 1.98
C LEU A 89 17.16 -3.11 1.58
N GLU A 90 17.72 -2.37 0.62
CA GLU A 90 19.14 -2.48 0.23
C GLU A 90 20.11 -2.09 1.36
N GLN A 91 19.64 -1.27 2.31
CA GLN A 91 20.42 -0.86 3.48
C GLN A 91 20.33 -1.87 4.64
N ARG A 92 19.57 -2.96 4.52
CA ARG A 92 19.48 -3.96 5.59
C ARG A 92 20.83 -4.65 5.78
N PRO A 93 21.45 -4.53 6.96
CA PRO A 93 22.78 -5.04 7.17
C PRO A 93 22.78 -6.58 7.17
N VAL A 94 23.53 -7.16 6.23
CA VAL A 94 23.88 -8.59 6.29
C VAL A 94 25.00 -8.75 7.30
N ILE A 95 24.76 -9.58 8.32
CA ILE A 95 25.75 -9.89 9.35
C ILE A 95 26.45 -11.19 8.95
N LYS A 96 27.78 -11.17 8.89
CA LYS A 96 28.59 -12.39 8.73
C LYS A 96 29.46 -12.58 9.95
N LEU A 97 29.38 -13.75 10.55
CA LEU A 97 30.19 -14.17 11.69
C LEU A 97 30.92 -15.46 11.32
N THR A 98 32.10 -15.68 11.88
CA THR A 98 32.82 -16.94 11.74
C THR A 98 33.07 -17.54 13.11
N ILE A 99 32.81 -18.84 13.28
CA ILE A 99 33.03 -19.53 14.55
C ILE A 99 34.52 -19.43 14.94
N GLY A 100 34.79 -19.08 16.20
CA GLY A 100 36.14 -18.87 16.72
C GLY A 100 36.75 -17.51 16.38
N SER A 101 36.14 -16.70 15.50
CA SER A 101 36.59 -15.36 15.17
C SER A 101 35.85 -14.29 15.96
N LYS A 102 36.59 -13.31 16.49
CA LYS A 102 36.02 -12.08 17.05
C LYS A 102 35.69 -11.04 15.99
N ILE A 103 36.05 -11.28 14.72
CA ILE A 103 35.82 -10.32 13.65
C ILE A 103 34.51 -10.66 12.96
N ALA A 104 33.55 -9.75 13.05
CA ALA A 104 32.26 -9.80 12.39
C ALA A 104 32.19 -8.78 11.26
N ARG A 105 31.42 -9.08 10.21
CA ARG A 105 31.08 -8.12 9.16
C ARG A 105 29.62 -7.73 9.26
N VAL A 106 29.33 -6.45 9.12
CA VAL A 106 27.97 -5.88 9.09
C VAL A 106 27.90 -5.04 7.82
N GLY A 107 27.30 -5.59 6.77
CA GLY A 107 27.38 -5.03 5.42
C GLY A 107 28.82 -4.93 4.93
N SER A 108 29.27 -3.72 4.57
CA SER A 108 30.65 -3.44 4.16
C SER A 108 31.61 -3.23 5.33
N SER A 109 31.10 -2.99 6.54
CA SER A 109 31.91 -2.66 7.71
C SER A 109 32.33 -3.89 8.50
N THR A 110 33.51 -3.80 9.13
CA THR A 110 34.00 -4.81 10.06
C THR A 110 33.85 -4.32 11.49
N LYS A 111 33.42 -5.20 12.41
CA LYS A 111 33.29 -4.93 13.84
C LYS A 111 33.93 -6.04 14.66
N GLU A 112 34.53 -5.67 15.78
CA GLU A 112 35.06 -6.63 16.75
C GLU A 112 33.97 -7.04 17.76
N LEU A 113 33.92 -8.33 18.04
CA LEU A 113 33.05 -8.95 19.02
C LEU A 113 33.78 -9.08 20.36
N PRO A 114 33.09 -8.84 21.49
CA PRO A 114 33.66 -9.12 22.81
C PRO A 114 34.10 -10.59 22.94
N ILE A 115 33.25 -11.51 22.44
CA ILE A 115 33.44 -12.95 22.45
C ILE A 115 33.09 -13.51 21.07
N ALA A 116 33.94 -14.40 20.57
CA ALA A 116 33.72 -15.08 19.30
C ALA A 116 32.52 -16.04 19.40
N PRO A 117 31.76 -16.25 18.31
CA PRO A 117 30.78 -17.33 18.26
C PRO A 117 31.47 -18.68 18.48
N TYR A 118 30.81 -19.60 19.16
CA TYR A 118 31.32 -20.94 19.44
C TYR A 118 30.20 -21.97 19.38
N GLN A 119 30.55 -23.24 19.17
CA GLN A 119 29.60 -24.34 19.31
C GLN A 119 29.71 -24.94 20.71
N ALA A 120 28.57 -25.27 21.32
CA ALA A 120 28.52 -25.86 22.64
C ALA A 120 27.40 -26.90 22.78
N GLY A 121 27.56 -27.76 23.79
CA GLY A 121 26.70 -28.92 24.02
C GLY A 121 27.00 -30.09 23.09
N GLN A 122 26.45 -31.27 23.40
CA GLN A 122 26.74 -32.49 22.65
C GLN A 122 26.19 -32.49 21.22
N GLY A 123 25.23 -31.60 20.91
CA GLY A 123 24.67 -31.40 19.56
C GLY A 123 25.27 -30.24 18.76
N GLY A 124 26.32 -29.57 19.26
CA GLY A 124 26.98 -28.49 18.52
C GLY A 124 26.13 -27.22 18.33
N THR A 125 25.40 -26.79 19.37
CA THR A 125 24.58 -25.57 19.31
C THR A 125 25.49 -24.34 19.16
N THR A 126 25.30 -23.59 18.08
CA THR A 126 26.02 -22.33 17.86
C THR A 126 25.51 -21.25 18.80
N MET A 127 26.43 -20.73 19.62
CA MET A 127 26.24 -19.64 20.56
C MET A 127 26.78 -18.34 19.97
N VAL A 128 25.97 -17.29 20.00
CA VAL A 128 26.31 -15.97 19.44
C VAL A 128 26.10 -14.85 20.47
N PRO A 129 26.86 -13.74 20.38
CA PRO A 129 26.70 -12.62 21.29
C PRO A 129 25.34 -11.95 21.08
N PHE A 130 24.49 -12.00 22.11
CA PHE A 130 23.13 -11.47 22.05
C PHE A 130 23.15 -9.99 21.62
N ARG A 131 23.72 -9.11 22.44
CA ARG A 131 23.64 -7.66 22.19
C ARG A 131 24.10 -7.25 20.78
N PHE A 132 25.22 -7.79 20.32
CA PHE A 132 25.77 -7.45 19.00
C PHE A 132 24.79 -7.74 17.86
N ILE A 133 24.16 -8.93 17.86
CA ILE A 133 23.25 -9.31 16.77
C ILE A 133 21.96 -8.49 16.82
N GLY A 134 21.40 -8.29 18.02
CA GLY A 134 20.21 -7.44 18.19
C GLY A 134 20.44 -6.02 17.69
N GLU A 135 21.51 -5.37 18.14
CA GLU A 135 21.84 -3.99 17.73
C GLU A 135 22.16 -3.89 16.23
N ALA A 136 22.91 -4.85 15.69
CA ALA A 136 23.25 -4.87 14.27
C ALA A 136 22.03 -5.06 13.37
N LEU A 137 20.97 -5.73 13.85
CA LEU A 137 19.68 -5.87 13.16
C LEU A 137 18.67 -4.76 13.52
N GLY A 138 19.09 -3.73 14.26
CA GLY A 138 18.25 -2.57 14.59
C GLY A 138 17.26 -2.80 15.75
N ALA A 139 17.41 -3.88 16.52
CA ALA A 139 16.60 -4.11 17.70
C ALA A 139 17.08 -3.27 18.89
N LYS A 140 16.13 -2.80 19.69
CA LYS A 140 16.43 -2.24 21.02
C LYS A 140 16.79 -3.39 21.96
N VAL A 141 17.97 -3.34 22.56
CA VAL A 141 18.45 -4.36 23.50
C VAL A 141 18.40 -3.83 24.94
N ASP A 142 17.85 -4.61 25.86
CA ASP A 142 17.82 -4.29 27.29
C ASP A 142 18.44 -5.43 28.12
N TYR A 143 18.93 -5.08 29.31
CA TYR A 143 19.39 -6.01 30.33
C TYR A 143 18.89 -5.58 31.71
N ASN A 144 18.07 -6.44 32.32
CA ASN A 144 17.62 -6.28 33.69
C ASN A 144 18.49 -7.11 34.64
N ALA A 145 19.36 -6.43 35.38
CA ALA A 145 20.31 -7.06 36.32
C ALA A 145 19.63 -7.73 37.52
N ASN A 146 18.47 -7.24 37.98
CA ASN A 146 17.77 -7.80 39.14
C ASN A 146 17.22 -9.20 38.83
N THR A 147 16.87 -9.45 37.57
CA THR A 147 16.26 -10.72 37.13
C THR A 147 17.20 -11.55 36.25
N ASN A 148 18.39 -11.03 35.92
CA ASN A 148 19.31 -11.57 34.92
C ASN A 148 18.61 -11.85 33.58
N THR A 149 17.81 -10.88 33.13
CA THR A 149 17.01 -11.00 31.91
C THR A 149 17.59 -10.11 30.83
N VAL A 150 17.83 -10.68 29.65
CA VAL A 150 18.12 -9.91 28.44
C VAL A 150 16.89 -9.91 27.53
N SER A 151 16.66 -8.80 26.83
CA SER A 151 15.55 -8.72 25.89
C SER A 151 15.91 -7.96 24.63
N TYR A 152 15.16 -8.26 23.57
CA TYR A 152 15.09 -7.43 22.39
C TYR A 152 13.67 -6.97 22.14
N THR A 153 13.54 -5.80 21.54
CA THR A 153 12.29 -5.29 21.01
C THR A 153 12.53 -4.63 19.67
N THR A 154 11.74 -5.05 18.68
CA THR A 154 11.55 -4.38 17.39
C THR A 154 10.07 -4.01 17.27
N PRO A 155 9.65 -3.23 16.25
CA PRO A 155 8.22 -2.99 16.01
C PRO A 155 7.41 -4.28 15.75
N ALA A 156 8.05 -5.35 15.25
CA ALA A 156 7.39 -6.59 14.86
C ALA A 156 7.54 -7.73 15.89
N HIS A 157 8.66 -7.78 16.62
CA HIS A 157 9.02 -8.91 17.47
C HIS A 157 9.55 -8.51 18.85
N SER A 158 9.32 -9.37 19.83
CA SER A 158 9.87 -9.28 21.18
C SER A 158 10.44 -10.61 21.66
N VAL A 159 11.63 -10.55 22.25
CA VAL A 159 12.30 -11.70 22.86
C VAL A 159 12.69 -11.36 24.28
N ILE A 160 12.39 -12.25 25.21
CA ILE A 160 12.77 -12.15 26.62
C ILE A 160 13.45 -13.46 27.02
N LEU A 161 14.66 -13.36 27.55
CA LEU A 161 15.49 -14.50 27.94
C LEU A 161 16.05 -14.26 29.32
N LYS A 162 15.78 -15.20 30.24
CA LYS A 162 16.48 -15.24 31.53
C LYS A 162 17.75 -16.06 31.37
N ILE A 163 18.89 -15.49 31.75
CA ILE A 163 20.19 -16.19 31.69
C ILE A 163 20.13 -17.43 32.59
N GLY A 164 20.55 -18.58 32.05
CA GLY A 164 20.51 -19.89 32.69
C GLY A 164 19.17 -20.63 32.62
N ALA A 165 18.09 -19.98 32.16
CA ALA A 165 16.81 -20.65 32.00
C ALA A 165 16.79 -21.54 30.74
N PRO A 166 16.07 -22.69 30.78
CA PRO A 166 15.95 -23.59 29.63
C PRO A 166 14.93 -23.13 28.58
N ALA A 167 14.29 -21.98 28.79
CA ALA A 167 13.24 -21.45 27.93
C ALA A 167 13.40 -19.94 27.73
N ALA A 168 12.81 -19.45 26.63
CA ALA A 168 12.69 -18.05 26.28
C ALA A 168 11.23 -17.70 26.01
N THR A 169 10.88 -16.43 26.10
CA THR A 169 9.59 -15.92 25.62
C THR A 169 9.82 -15.19 24.31
N ILE A 170 9.19 -15.65 23.23
CA ILE A 170 9.21 -15.03 21.89
C ILE A 170 7.77 -14.64 21.54
N ASP A 171 7.53 -13.35 21.31
CA ASP A 171 6.21 -12.81 20.96
C ASP A 171 5.09 -13.28 21.92
N GLY A 172 5.41 -13.29 23.22
CA GLY A 172 4.51 -13.72 24.30
C GLY A 172 4.34 -15.24 24.47
N ARG A 173 5.00 -16.06 23.64
CA ARG A 173 4.95 -17.53 23.72
C ARG A 173 6.25 -18.09 24.28
N GLU A 174 6.14 -19.09 25.15
CA GLU A 174 7.30 -19.79 25.68
C GLU A 174 7.87 -20.78 24.66
N VAL A 175 9.19 -20.76 24.48
CA VAL A 175 9.94 -21.59 23.56
C VAL A 175 11.10 -22.23 24.30
N THR A 176 11.15 -23.57 24.28
CA THR A 176 12.27 -24.33 24.87
C THR A 176 13.55 -24.12 24.08
N LEU A 177 14.64 -23.89 24.80
CA LEU A 177 15.96 -23.65 24.24
C LEU A 177 16.73 -24.97 24.09
N PRO A 178 17.47 -25.16 22.98
CA PRO A 178 18.39 -26.29 22.87
C PRO A 178 19.55 -26.18 23.86
N MET A 179 19.89 -24.95 24.26
CA MET A 179 20.83 -24.68 25.33
C MET A 179 20.46 -23.35 26.02
N PRO A 180 20.56 -23.24 27.35
CA PRO A 180 20.30 -21.99 28.05
C PRO A 180 21.17 -20.84 27.55
N ALA A 181 20.67 -19.61 27.67
CA ALA A 181 21.52 -18.42 27.54
C ALA A 181 22.58 -18.40 28.64
N THR A 182 23.82 -18.07 28.31
CA THR A 182 24.96 -18.11 29.25
C THR A 182 25.70 -16.79 29.28
N LEU A 183 26.20 -16.40 30.44
CA LEU A 183 27.08 -15.24 30.57
C LEU A 183 28.55 -15.69 30.47
N VAL A 184 29.26 -15.23 29.45
CA VAL A 184 30.68 -15.55 29.21
C VAL A 184 31.47 -14.25 29.17
N ASN A 185 32.37 -14.05 30.14
CA ASN A 185 33.19 -12.83 30.25
C ASN A 185 32.37 -11.53 30.13
N GLY A 186 31.23 -11.47 30.83
CA GLY A 186 30.32 -10.32 30.79
C GLY A 186 29.49 -10.18 29.51
N THR A 187 29.59 -11.12 28.57
CA THR A 187 28.80 -11.15 27.32
C THR A 187 27.74 -12.23 27.40
N THR A 188 26.48 -11.87 27.19
CA THR A 188 25.39 -12.85 27.09
C THR A 188 25.46 -13.56 25.74
N MET A 189 25.68 -14.86 25.78
CA MET A 189 25.71 -15.76 24.64
C MET A 189 24.38 -16.52 24.58
N VAL A 190 23.78 -16.57 23.39
CA VAL A 190 22.49 -17.24 23.18
C VAL A 190 22.55 -18.19 21.99
N PRO A 191 21.68 -19.21 21.95
CA PRO A 191 21.57 -20.05 20.77
C PRO A 191 21.12 -19.23 19.56
N LEU A 192 21.84 -19.38 18.45
CA LEU A 192 21.56 -18.70 17.18
C LEU A 192 20.10 -18.89 16.70
N ARG A 193 19.51 -20.06 17.00
CA ARG A 193 18.11 -20.36 16.67
C ARG A 193 17.12 -19.38 17.30
N VAL A 194 17.40 -18.90 18.51
CA VAL A 194 16.53 -17.96 19.22
C VAL A 194 16.52 -16.60 18.52
N ILE A 195 17.69 -16.17 18.03
CA ILE A 195 17.82 -14.95 17.23
C ILE A 195 16.98 -15.06 15.95
N SER A 196 17.11 -16.17 15.22
CA SER A 196 16.37 -16.40 13.98
C SER A 196 14.86 -16.36 14.20
N GLN A 197 14.36 -17.08 15.20
CA GLN A 197 12.94 -17.11 15.51
C GLN A 197 12.42 -15.79 16.07
N GLY A 198 13.17 -15.18 16.98
CA GLY A 198 12.73 -14.03 17.74
C GLY A 198 12.93 -12.67 17.08
N LEU A 199 13.67 -12.61 15.98
CA LEU A 199 13.78 -11.40 15.14
C LEU A 199 13.21 -11.63 13.73
N GLY A 200 12.69 -12.82 13.43
CA GLY A 200 12.30 -13.20 12.07
C GLY A 200 13.49 -13.27 11.10
N ALA A 201 14.71 -13.39 11.62
CA ALA A 201 15.93 -13.35 10.82
C ALA A 201 16.18 -14.68 10.11
N MET A 202 16.54 -14.61 8.83
CA MET A 202 17.08 -15.73 8.08
C MET A 202 18.53 -15.98 8.48
N VAL A 203 18.88 -17.25 8.63
CA VAL A 203 20.22 -17.69 9.01
C VAL A 203 20.68 -18.75 8.03
N ASP A 204 21.79 -18.45 7.36
CA ASP A 204 22.51 -19.39 6.50
C ASP A 204 23.79 -19.85 7.20
N TRP A 205 24.04 -21.15 7.22
CA TRP A 205 25.24 -21.76 7.79
C TRP A 205 26.08 -22.40 6.69
N ASP A 206 27.32 -21.94 6.57
CA ASP A 206 28.33 -22.57 5.72
C ASP A 206 29.31 -23.37 6.59
N GLN A 207 29.22 -24.69 6.49
CA GLN A 207 30.04 -25.61 7.25
C GLN A 207 31.51 -25.61 6.81
N ALA A 208 31.82 -25.35 5.54
CA ALA A 208 33.19 -25.39 5.05
C ALA A 208 34.03 -24.22 5.58
N SER A 209 33.42 -23.04 5.63
CA SER A 209 34.07 -21.82 6.15
C SER A 209 33.73 -21.51 7.61
N LEU A 210 32.89 -22.34 8.25
CA LEU A 210 32.31 -22.10 9.58
C LEU A 210 31.67 -20.72 9.72
N THR A 211 30.99 -20.27 8.65
CA THR A 211 30.43 -18.92 8.55
C THR A 211 28.92 -18.94 8.75
N ILE A 212 28.46 -18.03 9.60
CA ILE A 212 27.06 -17.74 9.87
C ILE A 212 26.72 -16.45 9.12
N THR A 213 25.72 -16.48 8.25
CA THR A 213 25.17 -15.30 7.60
C THR A 213 23.76 -15.04 8.12
N ILE A 214 23.48 -13.82 8.58
CA ILE A 214 22.20 -13.43 9.16
C ILE A 214 21.66 -12.21 8.40
N ARG A 215 20.38 -12.25 8.02
CA ARG A 215 19.67 -11.15 7.32
C ARG A 215 18.19 -11.12 7.69
N LEU A 216 17.56 -9.94 7.57
CA LEU A 216 16.11 -9.72 7.76
C LEU A 216 15.38 -9.61 6.43
#